data_AF-A0A932UBC4-F1
#
_entry.id   AF-A0A932UBC4-F1
#
_cell.length_a   1.000
_cell.length_b   1.000
_cell.length_c   1.000
_cell.angle_alpha   90.00
_cell.angle_beta   90.00
_cell.angle_gamma   90.00
#
_symmetry.space_group_name_H-M   'P 1'
#
loop_
_entity.id
_entity.type
_entity.pdbx_description
1 polymer ?
#
loop_
_entity_poly.entity_id
_entity_poly.type
_entity_poly.pdbx_seq_one_letter_code
_entity_poly.pdbx_strand_id
1 'polypeptide(L)'
;MSSNSRHGLLQTSVSPLPYYSPGEGTGRVQALSPHYQIRTDLLLASGAERRGSLIHHLYLSPHFDDVPLGCAGLILRQRARGERCAIVDVFNGRPRARQPLSDFARHQHEMWGNPADPMGFRFAEERRAAERLDADLVTLGYQEAIYRGERYAREAALFGAVHTADLAVRCRLVRRLQSLLVANPGARLYSPLGAGGHVDHQLLTQAALALGAIQPVDLWLYEDTVYLIRRPGERERRLQEFGLMLQPQLVDITDQIDGKIEALSAYDSQLPVLFGSAEAMPSAIRRFHEALGGGGRAVEQYWRVTHPAPTGPESLTEPT
;
A
#
# COMPACT_ATOMS: atom_id res chain seq x y z
N MET A 1 6.26 -50.27 -71.04
CA MET A 1 6.99 -49.97 -69.78
C MET A 1 6.04 -50.32 -68.62
N SER A 2 5.96 -51.61 -68.26
CA SER A 2 6.49 -52.20 -67.00
C SER A 2 5.85 -51.57 -65.76
N SER A 3 4.79 -52.16 -65.17
CA SER A 3 4.81 -53.08 -63.99
C SER A 3 5.33 -52.40 -62.70
N ASN A 4 4.80 -52.55 -61.49
CA ASN A 4 4.17 -53.70 -60.85
C ASN A 4 3.63 -53.27 -59.46
N SER A 5 2.65 -54.02 -58.95
CA SER A 5 2.09 -53.94 -57.59
C SER A 5 2.96 -54.68 -56.54
N ARG A 6 2.78 -54.37 -55.23
CA ARG A 6 2.80 -55.27 -54.02
C ARG A 6 3.08 -54.47 -52.73
N HIS A 7 2.19 -54.50 -51.73
CA HIS A 7 2.12 -55.41 -50.55
C HIS A 7 3.20 -55.18 -49.48
N GLY A 8 2.76 -55.09 -48.21
CA GLY A 8 3.63 -55.22 -47.03
C GLY A 8 3.01 -54.78 -45.71
N LEU A 9 2.25 -55.67 -45.07
CA LEU A 9 1.95 -55.67 -43.62
C LEU A 9 3.23 -55.84 -42.79
N LEU A 10 3.20 -55.41 -41.51
CA LEU A 10 3.71 -56.08 -40.28
C LEU A 10 3.71 -55.05 -39.12
N GLN A 11 2.81 -55.15 -38.14
CA GLN A 11 2.91 -55.90 -36.86
C GLN A 11 3.97 -55.39 -35.86
N THR A 12 3.44 -54.93 -34.70
CA THR A 12 3.84 -55.20 -33.30
C THR A 12 5.29 -54.97 -32.86
N SER A 13 5.48 -54.21 -31.78
CA SER A 13 5.66 -54.74 -30.41
C SER A 13 6.38 -53.75 -29.50
N VAL A 14 6.16 -53.93 -28.20
CA VAL A 14 6.52 -53.07 -27.07
C VAL A 14 7.85 -53.55 -26.44
N SER A 15 8.65 -52.57 -25.97
CA SER A 15 9.76 -52.64 -24.96
C SER A 15 11.09 -53.31 -25.34
N PRO A 16 12.22 -53.05 -24.63
CA PRO A 16 12.43 -52.20 -23.44
C PRO A 16 13.56 -51.15 -23.55
N LEU A 17 13.56 -50.23 -22.57
CA LEU A 17 14.63 -49.27 -22.24
C LEU A 17 16.00 -49.94 -22.02
N PRO A 18 17.12 -49.30 -22.42
CA PRO A 18 18.41 -49.60 -21.84
C PRO A 18 18.62 -48.82 -20.53
N TYR A 19 18.98 -49.61 -19.53
CA TYR A 19 19.59 -49.23 -18.26
C TYR A 19 20.87 -48.41 -18.49
N TYR A 20 21.03 -47.27 -17.82
CA TYR A 20 22.34 -46.61 -17.69
C TYR A 20 22.54 -46.16 -16.23
N SER A 21 23.58 -46.70 -15.60
CA SER A 21 24.05 -46.38 -14.25
C SER A 21 24.87 -45.06 -14.24
N PRO A 22 25.02 -44.40 -13.08
CA PRO A 22 25.31 -42.97 -13.00
C PRO A 22 26.82 -42.67 -13.14
N GLY A 23 27.14 -41.73 -14.02
CA GLY A 23 28.44 -41.05 -14.07
C GLY A 23 28.28 -39.62 -13.58
N GLU A 24 29.12 -39.24 -12.62
CA GLU A 24 29.23 -37.92 -12.03
C GLU A 24 29.47 -36.85 -13.10
N GLY A 25 28.68 -35.78 -13.07
CA GLY A 25 28.77 -34.70 -14.06
C GLY A 25 27.80 -33.58 -13.73
N THR A 26 28.31 -32.57 -13.06
CA THR A 26 27.63 -31.36 -12.61
C THR A 26 26.88 -30.63 -13.72
N GLY A 27 25.56 -30.58 -13.64
CA GLY A 27 24.72 -29.83 -14.58
C GLY A 27 23.24 -29.88 -14.20
N ARG A 28 22.88 -29.36 -13.02
CA ARG A 28 21.47 -29.22 -12.66
C ARG A 28 20.82 -28.13 -13.51
N VAL A 29 19.96 -28.56 -14.43
CA VAL A 29 18.82 -27.78 -14.92
C VAL A 29 17.98 -27.41 -13.70
N GLN A 30 18.03 -26.15 -13.29
CA GLN A 30 17.30 -25.67 -12.12
C GLN A 30 15.87 -25.35 -12.54
N ALA A 31 14.94 -26.18 -12.09
CA ALA A 31 13.52 -25.91 -12.16
C ALA A 31 13.20 -24.54 -11.52
N LEU A 32 12.42 -23.73 -12.23
CA LEU A 32 11.88 -22.48 -11.71
C LEU A 32 11.03 -22.77 -10.48
N SER A 33 11.45 -22.26 -9.32
CA SER A 33 10.76 -22.46 -8.04
C SER A 33 9.54 -21.53 -7.92
N PRO A 34 8.37 -21.99 -7.42
CA PRO A 34 7.16 -21.19 -7.27
C PRO A 34 7.12 -20.33 -5.98
N HIS A 35 8.26 -20.09 -5.34
CA HIS A 35 8.34 -19.34 -4.08
C HIS A 35 8.99 -17.96 -4.28
N TYR A 36 8.20 -16.98 -4.74
CA TYR A 36 8.51 -15.58 -4.42
C TYR A 36 8.08 -15.33 -2.97
N GLN A 37 8.92 -15.75 -2.01
CA GLN A 37 8.81 -15.28 -0.64
C GLN A 37 9.21 -13.80 -0.64
N ILE A 38 8.21 -12.91 -0.62
CA ILE A 38 8.43 -11.50 -0.29
C ILE A 38 8.94 -11.49 1.16
N ARG A 39 10.23 -11.25 1.34
CA ARG A 39 10.80 -10.98 2.67
C ARG A 39 10.09 -9.74 3.22
N THR A 40 9.41 -9.89 4.36
CA THR A 40 9.00 -8.74 5.17
C THR A 40 10.27 -8.23 5.83
N ASP A 41 10.98 -7.32 5.18
CA ASP A 41 12.09 -6.65 5.82
C ASP A 41 11.47 -5.55 6.70
N LEU A 42 11.27 -5.87 7.98
CA LEU A 42 10.98 -4.88 9.02
C LEU A 42 12.28 -4.12 9.25
N LEU A 43 12.41 -2.94 8.65
CA LEU A 43 13.54 -2.06 8.90
C LEU A 43 13.17 -1.21 10.12
N LEU A 44 13.61 -1.64 11.30
CA LEU A 44 13.42 -0.90 12.54
C LEU A 44 14.27 0.39 12.48
N ALA A 45 13.62 1.54 12.66
CA ALA A 45 14.34 2.79 12.87
C ALA A 45 14.96 2.74 14.29
N SER A 46 16.29 2.69 14.34
CA SER A 46 17.19 2.88 15.49
C SER A 46 16.85 2.18 16.84
N GLY A 47 17.72 1.29 17.31
CA GLY A 47 17.80 0.89 18.73
C GLY A 47 17.67 -0.61 18.96
N ALA A 48 18.76 -1.23 19.46
CA ALA A 48 18.81 -2.65 19.81
C ALA A 48 17.75 -3.07 20.85
N GLU A 49 17.19 -2.12 21.60
CA GLU A 49 16.15 -2.34 22.63
C GLU A 49 14.74 -2.54 22.05
N ARG A 50 14.46 -2.20 20.78
CA ARG A 50 13.10 -2.31 20.21
C ARG A 50 12.73 -3.72 19.74
N ARG A 51 13.68 -4.65 19.66
CA ARG A 51 13.45 -6.03 19.21
C ARG A 51 12.55 -6.78 20.18
N GLY A 52 11.32 -7.07 19.76
CA GLY A 52 10.37 -7.92 20.50
C GLY A 52 9.21 -7.18 21.18
N SER A 53 9.16 -5.85 21.14
CA SER A 53 7.97 -5.11 21.58
C SER A 53 6.90 -5.09 20.49
N LEU A 54 5.62 -5.01 20.88
CA LEU A 54 4.51 -4.92 19.94
C LEU A 54 4.42 -3.52 19.30
N ILE A 55 3.97 -3.45 18.05
CA ILE A 55 3.59 -2.20 17.41
C ILE A 55 2.15 -1.87 17.85
N HIS A 56 1.92 -0.64 18.32
CA HIS A 56 0.61 -0.19 18.78
C HIS A 56 -0.22 0.37 17.61
N HIS A 57 0.45 1.02 16.64
CA HIS A 57 -0.20 1.69 15.51
C HIS A 57 0.45 1.29 14.19
N LEU A 58 -0.34 0.71 13.29
CA LEU A 58 0.07 0.33 11.94
C LEU A 58 -0.54 1.31 10.94
N TYR A 59 0.29 2.13 10.32
CA TYR A 59 -0.11 3.11 9.30
C TYR A 59 0.15 2.57 7.91
N LEU A 60 -0.90 2.23 7.17
CA LEU A 60 -0.79 1.69 5.82
C LEU A 60 -0.60 2.82 4.81
N SER A 61 0.61 2.95 4.27
CA SER A 61 0.95 3.93 3.24
C SER A 61 0.82 3.31 1.85
N PRO A 62 -0.09 3.80 0.96
CA PRO A 62 -0.11 3.38 -0.43
C PRO A 62 1.26 3.53 -1.08
N HIS A 63 1.82 4.74 -1.04
CA HIS A 63 3.13 5.09 -1.56
C HIS A 63 4.01 5.69 -0.47
N PHE A 64 5.30 5.83 -0.78
CA PHE A 64 6.20 6.65 0.02
C PHE A 64 5.73 8.10 -0.04
N ASP A 65 5.59 8.75 1.12
CA ASP A 65 5.03 10.09 1.41
C ASP A 65 3.60 10.15 2.00
N ASP A 66 2.71 9.19 1.69
CA ASP A 66 1.28 9.33 2.00
C ASP A 66 0.97 9.37 3.49
N VAL A 67 1.63 8.52 4.28
CA VAL A 67 1.43 8.50 5.73
C VAL A 67 2.00 9.75 6.39
N PRO A 68 3.22 10.23 6.09
CA PRO A 68 3.66 11.52 6.63
C PRO A 68 2.80 12.70 6.17
N LEU A 69 2.25 12.67 4.95
CA LEU A 69 1.28 13.66 4.47
C LEU A 69 -0.02 13.64 5.27
N GLY A 70 -0.58 12.47 5.54
CA GLY A 70 -1.88 12.33 6.21
C GLY A 70 -1.83 12.32 7.74
N CYS A 71 -0.76 11.78 8.32
CA CYS A 71 -0.77 11.27 9.70
C CYS A 71 0.42 11.67 10.59
N ALA A 72 1.40 12.42 10.07
CA ALA A 72 2.61 12.75 10.84
C ALA A 72 2.31 13.41 12.19
N GLY A 73 1.29 14.28 12.26
CA GLY A 73 0.94 14.95 13.50
C GLY A 73 0.48 13.97 14.58
N LEU A 74 -0.42 13.03 14.24
CA LEU A 74 -0.83 11.98 15.17
C LEU A 74 0.31 11.04 15.53
N ILE A 75 1.17 10.65 14.58
CA ILE A 75 2.33 9.78 14.84
C ILE A 75 3.23 10.41 15.90
N LEU A 76 3.59 11.70 15.74
CA LEU A 76 4.44 12.41 16.71
C LEU A 76 3.81 12.43 18.12
N ARG A 77 2.49 12.65 18.23
CA ARG A 77 1.78 12.61 19.51
C ARG A 77 1.81 11.23 20.16
N GLN A 78 1.66 10.16 19.38
CA GLN A 78 1.72 8.79 19.87
C GLN A 78 3.13 8.42 20.33
N ARG A 79 4.16 8.79 19.55
CA ARG A 79 5.56 8.58 19.94
C ARG A 79 5.92 9.33 21.21
N ALA A 80 5.42 10.56 21.39
CA ALA A 80 5.58 11.31 22.64
C ALA A 80 4.94 10.62 23.87
N ARG A 81 3.97 9.71 23.66
CA ARG A 81 3.37 8.87 24.71
C ARG A 81 4.07 7.52 24.89
N GLY A 82 5.14 7.26 24.15
CA GLY A 82 5.85 5.98 24.14
C GLY A 82 5.18 4.89 23.31
N GLU A 83 4.08 5.18 22.61
CA GLU A 83 3.34 4.22 21.79
C GLU A 83 4.09 3.94 20.48
N ARG A 84 4.36 2.68 20.15
CA ARG A 84 5.10 2.32 18.92
C ARG A 84 4.26 2.43 17.66
N CYS A 85 4.77 3.14 16.67
CA CYS A 85 4.14 3.32 15.37
C CYS A 85 5.02 2.69 14.28
N ALA A 86 4.38 2.04 13.31
CA ALA A 86 5.05 1.58 12.10
C ALA A 86 4.30 2.07 10.87
N ILE A 87 5.04 2.60 9.91
CA ILE A 87 4.57 2.91 8.56
C ILE A 87 4.76 1.64 7.71
N VAL A 88 3.68 1.20 7.09
CA VAL A 88 3.61 0.00 6.27
C VAL A 88 3.45 0.43 4.82
N ASP A 89 4.58 0.54 4.12
CA ASP A 89 4.63 0.92 2.70
C ASP A 89 4.19 -0.24 1.81
N VAL A 90 3.05 -0.04 1.17
CA VAL A 90 2.34 -1.10 0.45
C VAL A 90 2.86 -1.25 -0.98
N PHE A 91 2.73 -0.18 -1.78
CA PHE A 91 3.05 -0.19 -3.20
C PHE A 91 4.44 0.42 -3.44
N ASN A 92 5.48 -0.25 -2.95
CA ASN A 92 6.89 0.18 -3.10
C ASN A 92 7.75 -0.79 -3.91
N GLY A 93 7.12 -1.73 -4.62
CA GLY A 93 7.78 -2.71 -5.46
C GLY A 93 8.34 -2.10 -6.73
N ARG A 94 9.56 -2.52 -7.09
CA ARG A 94 10.23 -2.14 -8.34
C ARG A 94 9.48 -2.64 -9.58
N PRO A 95 9.64 -1.97 -10.74
CA PRO A 95 9.25 -2.57 -12.01
C PRO A 95 9.96 -3.92 -12.22
N ARG A 96 9.28 -4.90 -12.83
CA ARG A 96 9.88 -6.20 -13.12
C ARG A 96 11.02 -6.02 -14.14
N ALA A 97 12.16 -6.68 -13.92
CA ALA A 97 13.39 -6.48 -14.71
C ALA A 97 13.24 -6.62 -16.24
N ARG A 98 12.25 -7.36 -16.73
CA ARG A 98 11.99 -7.57 -18.17
C ARG A 98 10.75 -6.87 -18.69
N GLN A 99 10.11 -6.05 -17.86
CA GLN A 99 8.91 -5.32 -18.24
C GLN A 99 9.32 -3.93 -18.76
N PRO A 100 9.04 -3.60 -20.02
CA PRO A 100 9.23 -2.24 -20.49
C PRO A 100 8.30 -1.30 -19.71
N LEU A 101 8.82 -0.12 -19.35
CA LEU A 101 7.99 0.94 -18.78
C LEU A 101 7.05 1.50 -19.86
N SER A 102 5.86 1.94 -19.46
CA SER A 102 5.02 2.78 -20.32
C SER A 102 5.64 4.17 -20.45
N ASP A 103 5.22 4.94 -21.46
CA ASP A 103 5.61 6.37 -21.57
C ASP A 103 5.21 7.15 -20.31
N PHE A 104 4.04 6.84 -19.76
CA PHE A 104 3.56 7.46 -18.54
C PHE A 104 4.46 7.16 -17.33
N ALA A 105 4.91 5.90 -17.16
CA ALA A 105 5.83 5.56 -16.07
C ALA A 105 7.21 6.24 -16.24
N ARG A 106 7.71 6.35 -17.48
CA ARG A 106 8.94 7.10 -17.77
C ARG A 106 8.78 8.59 -17.43
N HIS A 107 7.66 9.18 -17.81
CA HIS A 107 7.36 10.58 -17.49
C HIS A 107 7.34 10.82 -15.98
N GLN A 108 6.78 9.91 -15.18
CA GLN A 108 6.85 10.03 -13.72
C GLN A 108 8.29 9.97 -13.21
N HIS A 109 9.14 9.11 -13.78
CA HIS A 109 10.57 9.07 -13.40
C HIS A 109 11.28 10.38 -13.72
N GLU A 110 11.01 10.99 -14.87
CA GLU A 110 11.54 12.32 -15.24
C GLU A 110 11.12 13.39 -14.24
N MET A 111 9.85 13.41 -13.84
CA MET A 111 9.33 14.34 -12.82
C MET A 111 9.98 14.15 -11.46
N TRP A 112 10.48 12.94 -11.15
CA TRP A 112 11.26 12.64 -9.95
C TRP A 112 12.77 12.88 -10.10
N GLY A 113 13.21 13.51 -11.19
CA GLY A 113 14.63 13.81 -11.45
C GLY A 113 15.39 12.70 -12.19
N ASN A 114 14.69 11.74 -12.78
CA ASN A 114 15.23 10.59 -13.52
C ASN A 114 16.33 9.79 -12.78
N PRO A 115 16.12 9.39 -11.51
CA PRO A 115 17.11 8.60 -10.78
C PRO A 115 17.30 7.21 -11.44
N ALA A 116 18.53 6.69 -11.39
CA ALA A 116 18.83 5.34 -11.89
C ALA A 116 18.03 4.24 -11.17
N ASP A 117 17.68 4.51 -9.92
CA ASP A 117 16.83 3.66 -9.08
C ASP A 117 15.73 4.50 -8.40
N PRO A 118 14.58 4.74 -9.07
CA PRO A 118 13.52 5.59 -8.53
C PRO A 118 12.97 5.09 -7.20
N MET A 119 12.76 3.78 -7.06
CA MET A 119 12.20 3.22 -5.83
C MET A 119 13.21 3.21 -4.69
N GLY A 120 14.48 2.92 -4.97
CA GLY A 120 15.54 3.02 -3.97
C GLY A 120 15.77 4.46 -3.49
N PHE A 121 15.71 5.43 -4.41
CA PHE A 121 15.80 6.85 -4.10
C PHE A 121 14.65 7.29 -3.18
N ARG A 122 13.40 7.03 -3.57
CA ARG A 122 12.22 7.37 -2.75
C ARG A 122 12.17 6.63 -1.42
N PHE A 123 12.68 5.39 -1.36
CA PHE A 123 12.81 4.68 -0.08
C PHE A 123 13.80 5.36 0.88
N ALA A 124 14.88 5.96 0.36
CA ALA A 124 15.80 6.73 1.20
C ALA A 124 15.14 8.00 1.75
N GLU A 125 14.24 8.63 0.99
CA GLU A 125 13.40 9.73 1.46
C GLU A 125 12.44 9.27 2.57
N GLU A 126 11.72 8.17 2.36
CA GLU A 126 10.82 7.58 3.35
C GLU A 126 11.56 7.26 4.66
N ARG A 127 12.76 6.68 4.58
CA ARG A 127 13.59 6.41 5.77
C ARG A 127 13.93 7.68 6.54
N ARG A 128 14.29 8.76 5.84
CA ARG A 128 14.60 10.07 6.46
C ARG A 128 13.36 10.70 7.10
N ALA A 129 12.17 10.49 6.55
CA ALA A 129 10.91 10.93 7.15
C ALA A 129 10.55 10.10 8.37
N ALA A 130 10.61 8.77 8.26
CA ALA A 130 10.32 7.84 9.36
C ALA A 130 11.27 8.02 10.55
N GLU A 131 12.55 8.30 10.30
CA GLU A 131 13.52 8.66 11.35
C GLU A 131 13.11 9.92 12.13
N ARG A 132 12.62 10.96 11.44
CA ARG A 132 12.11 12.18 12.09
C ARG A 132 10.82 11.95 12.88
N LEU A 133 9.99 11.02 12.40
CA LEU A 133 8.76 10.63 13.06
C LEU A 133 8.98 9.60 14.18
N ASP A 134 10.21 9.09 14.36
CA ASP A 134 10.54 7.97 15.24
C ASP A 134 9.61 6.75 15.02
N ALA A 135 9.29 6.47 13.76
CA ALA A 135 8.42 5.38 13.34
C ALA A 135 9.22 4.24 12.68
N ASP A 136 8.78 3.00 12.88
CA ASP A 136 9.35 1.83 12.20
C ASP A 136 8.86 1.75 10.73
N LEU A 137 9.65 1.13 9.85
CA LEU A 137 9.26 0.90 8.46
C LEU A 137 9.02 -0.58 8.17
N VAL A 138 7.90 -0.87 7.51
CA VAL A 138 7.54 -2.19 6.98
C VAL A 138 7.30 -2.07 5.48
N THR A 139 8.07 -2.77 4.67
CA THR A 139 7.87 -2.77 3.21
C THR A 139 7.13 -4.02 2.75
N LEU A 140 6.11 -3.87 1.90
CA LEU A 140 5.33 -5.01 1.39
C LEU A 140 5.65 -5.41 -0.06
N GLY A 141 6.31 -4.53 -0.82
CA GLY A 141 6.87 -4.84 -2.15
C GLY A 141 5.84 -5.01 -3.27
N TYR A 142 4.61 -4.52 -3.12
CA TYR A 142 3.64 -4.55 -4.22
C TYR A 142 4.02 -3.49 -5.27
N GLN A 143 3.86 -3.80 -6.55
CA GLN A 143 4.18 -2.83 -7.61
C GLN A 143 3.18 -1.66 -7.60
N GLU A 144 3.67 -0.43 -7.67
CA GLU A 144 2.85 0.77 -7.95
C GLU A 144 2.01 0.59 -9.22
N ALA A 145 0.86 1.27 -9.28
CA ALA A 145 -0.06 1.21 -10.41
C ALA A 145 0.62 1.48 -11.76
N ILE A 146 1.52 2.47 -11.81
CA ILE A 146 2.25 2.83 -13.04
C ILE A 146 3.13 1.69 -13.59
N TYR A 147 3.47 0.69 -12.76
CA TYR A 147 4.24 -0.49 -13.17
C TYR A 147 3.37 -1.73 -13.45
N ARG A 148 2.03 -1.65 -13.34
CA ARG A 148 1.12 -2.79 -13.56
C ARG A 148 0.68 -2.94 -15.02
N GLY A 149 1.62 -2.69 -15.95
CA GLY A 149 1.43 -2.80 -17.40
C GLY A 149 0.57 -1.67 -17.96
N GLU A 150 -0.14 -1.95 -19.06
CA GLU A 150 -0.96 -0.94 -19.77
C GLU A 150 -2.22 -0.49 -19.00
N ARG A 151 -2.55 -1.14 -17.88
CA ARG A 151 -3.79 -0.88 -17.11
C ARG A 151 -3.89 0.55 -16.62
N TYR A 152 -2.76 1.12 -16.20
CA TYR A 152 -2.66 2.45 -15.61
C TYR A 152 -1.59 3.29 -16.30
N ALA A 153 -1.46 3.14 -17.63
CA ALA A 153 -0.47 3.85 -18.45
C ALA A 153 -0.89 5.28 -18.83
N ARG A 154 -1.85 5.88 -18.10
CA ARG A 154 -2.27 7.28 -18.26
C ARG A 154 -3.00 7.78 -17.00
N GLU A 155 -2.98 9.08 -16.79
CA GLU A 155 -3.58 9.73 -15.61
C GLU A 155 -5.06 9.35 -15.39
N ALA A 156 -5.89 9.45 -16.43
CA ALA A 156 -7.31 9.12 -16.32
C ALA A 156 -7.58 7.64 -15.96
N ALA A 157 -6.64 6.73 -16.20
CA ALA A 157 -6.74 5.35 -15.71
C ALA A 157 -6.23 5.23 -14.27
N LEU A 158 -5.16 5.94 -13.92
CA LEU A 158 -4.57 5.99 -12.57
C LEU A 158 -5.55 6.56 -11.52
N PHE A 159 -6.36 7.54 -11.92
CA PHE A 159 -7.38 8.18 -11.08
C PHE A 159 -8.82 7.70 -11.36
N GLY A 160 -8.95 6.57 -12.05
CA GLY A 160 -10.22 6.00 -12.46
C GLY A 160 -10.69 4.86 -11.55
N ALA A 161 -11.43 3.92 -12.14
CA ALA A 161 -11.85 2.71 -11.44
C ALA A 161 -10.69 1.71 -11.31
N VAL A 162 -10.64 1.02 -10.16
CA VAL A 162 -9.71 -0.10 -9.96
C VAL A 162 -9.97 -1.19 -10.99
N HIS A 163 -8.93 -1.59 -11.72
CA HIS A 163 -9.03 -2.63 -12.74
C HIS A 163 -9.31 -4.00 -12.11
N THR A 164 -10.20 -4.81 -12.70
CA THR A 164 -10.65 -6.10 -12.14
C THR A 164 -9.50 -7.09 -11.86
N ALA A 165 -8.46 -7.09 -12.69
CA ALA A 165 -7.24 -7.89 -12.46
C ALA A 165 -6.51 -7.59 -11.14
N ASP A 166 -6.71 -6.42 -10.53
CA ASP A 166 -6.13 -6.07 -9.23
C ASP A 166 -6.92 -6.67 -8.05
N LEU A 167 -8.05 -7.36 -8.30
CA LEU A 167 -8.74 -8.14 -7.28
C LEU A 167 -7.80 -9.17 -6.61
N ALA A 168 -6.91 -9.80 -7.40
CA ALA A 168 -5.92 -10.71 -6.87
C ALA A 168 -4.88 -10.01 -5.97
N VAL A 169 -4.55 -8.74 -6.27
CA VAL A 169 -3.70 -7.92 -5.41
C VAL A 169 -4.42 -7.64 -4.10
N ARG A 170 -5.70 -7.24 -4.15
CA ARG A 170 -6.55 -7.01 -2.96
C ARG A 170 -6.57 -8.23 -2.03
N CYS A 171 -6.85 -9.42 -2.56
CA CYS A 171 -6.90 -10.64 -1.76
C CYS A 171 -5.55 -10.95 -1.08
N ARG A 172 -4.42 -10.72 -1.75
CA ARG A 172 -3.10 -10.87 -1.13
C ARG A 172 -2.84 -9.83 -0.06
N LEU A 173 -3.26 -8.57 -0.28
CA LEU A 173 -3.18 -7.51 0.72
C LEU A 173 -3.96 -7.86 1.98
N VAL A 174 -5.22 -8.31 1.86
CA VAL A 174 -6.02 -8.74 3.03
C VAL A 174 -5.28 -9.77 3.88
N ARG A 175 -4.72 -10.82 3.27
CA ARG A 175 -3.96 -11.86 3.98
C ARG A 175 -2.69 -11.31 4.63
N ARG A 176 -2.02 -10.36 3.96
CA ARG A 176 -0.81 -9.72 4.48
C ARG A 176 -1.11 -8.82 5.68
N LEU A 177 -2.16 -7.99 5.59
CA LEU A 177 -2.63 -7.15 6.68
C LEU A 177 -3.09 -7.98 7.88
N GLN A 178 -3.80 -9.09 7.64
CA GLN A 178 -4.15 -10.04 8.68
C GLN A 178 -2.92 -10.58 9.41
N SER A 179 -1.86 -10.94 8.67
CA SER A 179 -0.61 -11.44 9.26
C SER A 179 0.08 -10.38 10.12
N LEU A 180 0.04 -9.11 9.72
CA LEU A 180 0.60 -7.99 10.51
C LEU A 180 -0.15 -7.79 11.83
N LEU A 181 -1.48 -7.89 11.82
CA LEU A 181 -2.30 -7.79 13.03
C LEU A 181 -2.13 -9.00 13.96
N VAL A 182 -1.98 -10.21 13.40
CA VAL A 182 -1.67 -11.41 14.20
C VAL A 182 -0.31 -11.26 14.90
N ALA A 183 0.67 -10.68 14.22
CA ALA A 183 1.99 -10.41 14.81
C ALA A 183 1.97 -9.24 15.83
N ASN A 184 0.95 -8.38 15.78
CA ASN A 184 0.81 -7.21 16.64
C ASN A 184 -0.61 -7.14 17.23
N PRO A 185 -0.97 -8.07 18.14
CA PRO A 185 -2.31 -8.12 18.70
C PRO A 185 -2.65 -6.82 19.42
N GLY A 186 -3.86 -6.30 19.17
CA GLY A 186 -4.33 -5.02 19.73
C GLY A 186 -3.85 -3.78 18.98
N ALA A 187 -3.05 -3.92 17.93
CA ALA A 187 -2.64 -2.78 17.11
C ALA A 187 -3.85 -2.13 16.41
N ARG A 188 -3.87 -0.80 16.41
CA ARG A 188 -4.80 -0.03 15.59
C ARG A 188 -4.28 0.05 14.16
N LEU A 189 -5.18 -0.10 13.19
CA LEU A 189 -4.87 -0.02 11.77
C LEU A 189 -5.36 1.32 11.21
N TYR A 190 -4.47 2.05 10.56
CA TYR A 190 -4.77 3.28 9.85
C TYR A 190 -4.62 3.05 8.35
N SER A 191 -5.66 3.33 7.57
CA SER A 191 -5.68 3.15 6.12
C SER A 191 -6.06 4.46 5.44
N PRO A 192 -5.67 4.74 4.19
CA PRO A 192 -6.23 5.87 3.45
C PRO A 192 -7.75 5.79 3.36
N LEU A 193 -8.43 6.94 3.28
CA LEU A 193 -9.85 7.04 2.92
C LEU A 193 -10.07 6.66 1.44
N GLY A 194 -9.06 6.86 0.58
CA GLY A 194 -9.14 6.65 -0.85
C GLY A 194 -9.84 7.79 -1.59
N ALA A 195 -9.78 9.00 -1.04
CA ALA A 195 -10.26 10.21 -1.69
C ALA A 195 -9.29 10.65 -2.82
N GLY A 196 -9.81 11.33 -3.84
CA GLY A 196 -9.03 11.74 -5.02
C GLY A 196 -8.95 10.72 -6.15
N GLY A 197 -9.37 9.47 -5.91
CA GLY A 197 -9.58 8.47 -6.95
C GLY A 197 -8.32 7.69 -7.38
N HIS A 198 -7.17 7.85 -6.72
CA HIS A 198 -5.98 7.06 -7.05
C HIS A 198 -6.24 5.56 -6.82
N VAL A 199 -5.99 4.71 -7.82
CA VAL A 199 -6.35 3.28 -7.76
C VAL A 199 -5.66 2.51 -6.64
N ASP A 200 -4.39 2.84 -6.31
CA ASP A 200 -3.67 2.20 -5.19
C ASP A 200 -4.27 2.54 -3.83
N HIS A 201 -4.70 3.79 -3.62
CA HIS A 201 -5.37 4.20 -2.38
C HIS A 201 -6.71 3.48 -2.26
N GLN A 202 -7.52 3.49 -3.32
CA GLN A 202 -8.79 2.76 -3.36
C GLN A 202 -8.60 1.27 -3.04
N LEU A 203 -7.60 0.64 -3.66
CA LEU A 203 -7.31 -0.79 -3.49
C LEU A 203 -6.90 -1.11 -2.04
N LEU A 204 -6.11 -0.24 -1.41
CA LEU A 204 -5.69 -0.39 -0.02
C LEU A 204 -6.86 -0.18 0.95
N THR A 205 -7.66 0.87 0.76
CA THR A 205 -8.88 1.10 1.55
C THR A 205 -9.83 -0.10 1.44
N GLN A 206 -10.06 -0.60 0.23
CA GLN A 206 -10.91 -1.78 0.03
C GLN A 206 -10.35 -3.04 0.72
N ALA A 207 -9.03 -3.23 0.73
CA ALA A 207 -8.40 -4.35 1.44
C ALA A 207 -8.56 -4.22 2.96
N ALA A 208 -8.37 -3.02 3.53
CA ALA A 208 -8.53 -2.78 4.95
C ALA A 208 -9.99 -3.00 5.42
N LEU A 209 -10.97 -2.51 4.65
CA LEU A 209 -12.39 -2.72 4.92
C LEU A 209 -12.79 -4.20 4.81
N ALA A 210 -12.30 -4.89 3.77
CA ALA A 210 -12.55 -6.33 3.60
C ALA A 210 -11.98 -7.14 4.77
N LEU A 211 -10.85 -6.71 5.35
CA LEU A 211 -10.31 -7.33 6.55
C LEU A 211 -11.20 -7.09 7.78
N GLY A 212 -11.67 -5.85 8.00
CA GLY A 212 -12.61 -5.53 9.08
C GLY A 212 -13.95 -6.26 8.96
N ALA A 213 -14.38 -6.58 7.74
CA ALA A 213 -15.60 -7.36 7.50
C ALA A 213 -15.48 -8.85 7.87
N ILE A 214 -14.26 -9.41 7.95
CA ILE A 214 -14.04 -10.83 8.26
C ILE A 214 -13.48 -11.08 9.66
N GLN A 215 -13.00 -10.04 10.35
CA GLN A 215 -12.54 -10.12 11.74
C GLN A 215 -12.59 -8.73 12.40
N PRO A 216 -12.72 -8.64 13.74
CA PRO A 216 -12.65 -7.37 14.44
C PRO A 216 -11.29 -6.67 14.22
N VAL A 217 -11.33 -5.42 13.76
CA VAL A 217 -10.15 -4.55 13.60
C VAL A 217 -10.51 -3.16 14.09
N ASP A 218 -9.67 -2.53 14.92
CA ASP A 218 -9.78 -1.10 15.20
C ASP A 218 -9.22 -0.33 13.98
N LEU A 219 -10.08 -0.11 13.00
CA LEU A 219 -9.73 0.48 11.70
C LEU A 219 -10.11 1.96 11.66
N TRP A 220 -9.13 2.79 11.36
CA TRP A 220 -9.28 4.22 11.16
C TRP A 220 -8.90 4.58 9.71
N LEU A 221 -9.71 5.39 9.05
CA LEU A 221 -9.39 5.93 7.73
C LEU A 221 -8.83 7.35 7.87
N TYR A 222 -7.68 7.64 7.28
CA TYR A 222 -7.07 8.98 7.30
C TYR A 222 -7.29 9.73 5.99
N GLU A 223 -7.16 11.05 6.03
CA GLU A 223 -7.27 11.92 4.86
C GLU A 223 -6.14 11.73 3.85
N ASP A 224 -6.47 11.54 2.56
CA ASP A 224 -5.49 11.58 1.48
C ASP A 224 -5.09 13.04 1.15
N THR A 225 -4.32 13.66 2.06
CA THR A 225 -4.11 15.11 2.18
C THR A 225 -3.80 15.83 0.87
N VAL A 226 -2.84 15.35 0.06
CA VAL A 226 -2.45 16.06 -1.17
C VAL A 226 -3.58 16.09 -2.20
N TYR A 227 -4.38 15.02 -2.29
CA TYR A 227 -5.52 15.00 -3.20
C TYR A 227 -6.62 15.93 -2.71
N LEU A 228 -6.85 16.00 -1.40
CA LEU A 228 -7.84 16.90 -0.82
C LEU A 228 -7.43 18.38 -0.94
N ILE A 229 -6.12 18.69 -0.86
CA ILE A 229 -5.59 20.03 -1.16
C ILE A 229 -5.89 20.41 -2.61
N ARG A 230 -5.68 19.48 -3.56
CA ARG A 230 -5.79 19.74 -5.00
C ARG A 230 -7.22 19.67 -5.53
N ARG A 231 -8.10 18.92 -4.87
CA ARG A 231 -9.48 18.65 -5.30
C ARG A 231 -10.46 18.86 -4.13
N PRO A 232 -10.83 20.13 -3.84
CA PRO A 232 -11.86 20.43 -2.85
C PRO A 232 -13.17 19.67 -3.16
N GLY A 233 -13.83 19.15 -2.14
CA GLY A 233 -15.07 18.37 -2.29
C GLY A 233 -14.87 16.85 -2.44
N GLU A 234 -13.64 16.37 -2.74
CA GLU A 234 -13.37 14.93 -2.86
C GLU A 234 -13.53 14.19 -1.53
N ARG A 235 -13.31 14.87 -0.40
CA ARG A 235 -13.55 14.30 0.94
C ARG A 235 -15.03 13.95 1.07
N GLU A 236 -15.90 14.92 0.86
CA GLU A 236 -17.34 14.78 1.02
C GLU A 236 -17.91 13.78 0.01
N ARG A 237 -17.46 13.84 -1.26
CA ARG A 237 -17.81 12.88 -2.30
C ARG A 237 -17.44 11.45 -1.88
N ARG A 238 -16.22 11.25 -1.39
CA ARG A 238 -15.75 9.92 -0.98
C ARG A 238 -16.49 9.41 0.25
N LEU A 239 -16.76 10.26 1.25
CA LEU A 239 -17.52 9.89 2.45
C LEU A 239 -18.94 9.42 2.15
N GLN A 240 -19.60 10.00 1.14
CA GLN A 240 -20.95 9.57 0.71
C GLN A 240 -20.98 8.09 0.30
N GLU A 241 -19.89 7.55 -0.24
CA GLU A 241 -19.80 6.15 -0.65
C GLU A 241 -19.78 5.17 0.55
N PHE A 242 -19.47 5.65 1.76
CA PHE A 242 -19.42 4.84 2.99
C PHE A 242 -20.70 4.88 3.81
N GLY A 243 -21.62 5.81 3.53
CA GLY A 243 -22.84 5.99 4.32
C GLY A 243 -22.54 6.25 5.80
N LEU A 244 -23.19 5.49 6.70
CA LEU A 244 -23.09 5.67 8.16
C LEU A 244 -21.96 4.86 8.83
N MET A 245 -21.11 4.19 8.04
CA MET A 245 -20.05 3.30 8.57
C MET A 245 -18.85 4.05 9.18
N LEU A 246 -18.84 5.38 9.15
CA LEU A 246 -17.68 6.18 9.49
C LEU A 246 -18.01 7.19 10.59
N GLN A 247 -17.32 7.06 11.72
CA GLN A 247 -17.40 8.04 12.80
C GLN A 247 -16.21 9.02 12.72
N PRO A 248 -16.43 10.33 12.47
CA PRO A 248 -15.34 11.29 12.34
C PRO A 248 -14.60 11.48 13.67
N GLN A 249 -13.30 11.68 13.58
CA GLN A 249 -12.38 11.92 14.69
C GLN A 249 -11.42 13.04 14.27
N LEU A 250 -11.38 14.13 15.05
CA LEU A 250 -10.45 15.23 14.83
C LEU A 250 -9.33 15.15 15.85
N VAL A 251 -8.09 15.16 15.36
CA VAL A 251 -6.88 15.16 16.19
C VAL A 251 -6.25 16.53 16.09
N ASP A 252 -6.14 17.22 17.23
CA ASP A 252 -5.38 18.47 17.33
C ASP A 252 -3.89 18.16 17.19
N ILE A 253 -3.27 18.73 16.16
CA ILE A 253 -1.85 18.61 15.83
C ILE A 253 -1.18 19.99 15.81
N THR A 254 -1.79 21.00 16.42
CA THR A 254 -1.26 22.38 16.42
C THR A 254 0.17 22.44 16.95
N ASP A 255 0.48 21.64 17.97
CA ASP A 255 1.82 21.52 18.56
C ASP A 255 2.78 20.63 17.75
N GLN A 256 2.28 19.90 16.75
CA GLN A 256 3.07 18.97 15.93
C GLN A 256 3.17 19.38 14.46
N ILE A 257 2.51 20.46 14.05
CA ILE A 257 2.46 20.89 12.65
C ILE A 257 3.87 21.18 12.09
N ASP A 258 4.77 21.69 12.92
CA ASP A 258 6.16 21.97 12.55
C ASP A 258 6.94 20.66 12.33
N GLY A 259 6.79 19.68 13.23
CA GLY A 259 7.41 18.36 13.07
C GLY A 259 6.88 17.61 11.85
N LYS A 260 5.60 17.77 11.53
CA LYS A 260 5.01 17.27 10.28
C LYS A 260 5.68 17.88 9.05
N ILE A 261 5.81 19.20 9.01
CA ILE A 261 6.48 19.91 7.90
C ILE A 261 7.95 19.47 7.78
N GLU A 262 8.65 19.29 8.90
CA GLU A 262 10.03 18.81 8.92
C GLU A 262 10.13 17.38 8.36
N ALA A 263 9.25 16.46 8.76
CA ALA A 263 9.21 15.11 8.19
C ALA A 263 8.97 15.14 6.68
N LEU A 264 8.04 15.97 6.21
CA LEU A 264 7.72 16.13 4.79
C LEU A 264 8.87 16.73 3.96
N SER A 265 9.76 17.50 4.58
CA SER A 265 10.94 18.03 3.89
C SER A 265 11.91 16.94 3.40
N ALA A 266 11.74 15.69 3.84
CA ALA A 266 12.58 14.57 3.41
C ALA A 266 12.30 14.08 1.98
N TYR A 267 11.17 14.46 1.37
CA TYR A 267 10.69 13.96 0.08
C TYR A 267 11.05 14.88 -1.10
N ASP A 268 12.34 15.15 -1.28
CA ASP A 268 12.88 16.04 -2.31
C ASP A 268 12.27 15.80 -3.71
N SER A 269 12.08 14.54 -4.11
CA SER A 269 11.50 14.17 -5.42
C SER A 269 10.00 14.45 -5.53
N GLN A 270 9.28 14.54 -4.42
CA GLN A 270 7.82 14.69 -4.41
C GLN A 270 7.40 16.13 -4.15
N LEU A 271 8.19 16.94 -3.44
CA LEU A 271 7.80 18.32 -3.11
C LEU A 271 7.40 19.17 -4.33
N PRO A 272 8.17 19.21 -5.45
CA PRO A 272 7.74 19.95 -6.64
C PRO A 272 6.48 19.36 -7.29
N VAL A 273 6.37 18.03 -7.31
CA VAL A 273 5.22 17.32 -7.92
C VAL A 273 3.94 17.59 -7.13
N LEU A 274 4.01 17.60 -5.80
CA LEU A 274 2.88 17.65 -4.88
C LEU A 274 2.48 19.07 -4.47
N PHE A 275 3.42 20.01 -4.40
CA PHE A 275 3.17 21.39 -3.94
C PHE A 275 3.58 22.46 -4.94
N GLY A 276 4.16 22.09 -6.09
CA GLY A 276 4.73 23.01 -7.06
C GLY A 276 6.17 23.41 -6.71
N SER A 277 6.52 23.50 -5.43
CA SER A 277 7.90 23.67 -4.95
C SER A 277 8.05 23.27 -3.48
N ALA A 278 9.29 23.11 -3.02
CA ALA A 278 9.59 22.84 -1.61
C ALA A 278 9.19 24.03 -0.70
N GLU A 279 9.37 25.26 -1.18
CA GLU A 279 9.03 26.49 -0.46
C GLU A 279 7.52 26.66 -0.26
N ALA A 280 6.71 26.16 -1.19
CA ALA A 280 5.26 26.22 -1.10
C ALA A 280 4.68 25.24 -0.06
N MET A 281 5.34 24.10 0.17
CA MET A 281 4.82 23.00 0.99
C MET A 281 4.42 23.41 2.41
N PRO A 282 5.26 24.11 3.21
CA PRO A 282 4.90 24.44 4.60
C PRO A 282 3.59 25.22 4.70
N SER A 283 3.42 26.22 3.83
CA SER A 283 2.21 27.07 3.84
C SER A 283 0.96 26.31 3.39
N ALA A 284 1.10 25.39 2.42
CA ALA A 284 0.01 24.56 1.94
C ALA A 284 -0.48 23.58 3.02
N ILE A 285 0.45 22.93 3.72
CA ILE A 285 0.15 22.00 4.82
C ILE A 285 -0.52 22.71 6.00
N ARG A 286 0.01 23.86 6.46
CA ARG A 286 -0.62 24.64 7.55
C ARG A 286 -2.04 25.04 7.19
N ARG A 287 -2.22 25.67 6.01
CA ARG A 287 -3.53 26.13 5.56
C ARG A 287 -4.54 25.00 5.48
N PHE A 288 -4.14 23.82 5.00
CA PHE A 288 -5.03 22.66 4.92
C PHE A 288 -5.51 22.20 6.30
N HIS A 289 -4.59 22.02 7.24
CA HIS A 289 -4.95 21.53 8.58
C HIS A 289 -5.64 22.58 9.46
N GLU A 290 -5.35 23.86 9.27
CA GLU A 290 -6.00 24.96 9.99
C GLU A 290 -7.43 25.21 9.50
N ALA A 291 -7.72 24.94 8.22
CA ALA A 291 -9.04 25.12 7.63
C ALA A 291 -10.12 24.26 8.31
N LEU A 292 -9.76 23.07 8.80
CA LEU A 292 -10.67 22.18 9.53
C LEU A 292 -10.75 22.48 11.03
N GLY A 293 -9.67 22.96 11.65
CA GLY A 293 -9.60 23.14 13.09
C GLY A 293 -10.28 24.41 13.60
N GLY A 294 -10.23 25.49 12.81
CA GLY A 294 -10.75 26.81 13.19
C GLY A 294 -9.99 27.44 14.37
N GLY A 295 -10.00 28.78 14.46
CA GLY A 295 -9.40 29.51 15.58
C GLY A 295 -7.88 29.30 15.74
N GLY A 296 -7.17 29.09 14.64
CA GLY A 296 -5.71 28.87 14.63
C GLY A 296 -5.25 27.46 15.02
N ARG A 297 -6.19 26.51 15.20
CA ARG A 297 -5.85 25.11 15.47
C ARG A 297 -5.63 24.35 14.17
N ALA A 298 -4.54 23.60 14.08
CA ALA A 298 -4.30 22.65 13.00
C ALA A 298 -4.82 21.25 13.42
N VAL A 299 -5.59 20.59 12.56
CA VAL A 299 -6.13 19.25 12.84
C VAL A 299 -5.87 18.26 11.72
N GLU A 300 -5.62 17.01 12.09
CA GLU A 300 -5.75 15.86 11.18
C GLU A 300 -7.10 15.19 11.42
N GLN A 301 -7.80 14.87 10.33
CA GLN A 301 -9.09 14.19 10.40
C GLN A 301 -8.96 12.72 10.06
N TYR A 302 -9.67 11.90 10.83
CA TYR A 302 -9.77 10.47 10.66
C TYR A 302 -11.24 10.05 10.76
N TRP A 303 -11.53 8.83 10.32
CA TRP A 303 -12.83 8.20 10.51
C TRP A 303 -12.65 6.79 11.06
N ARG A 304 -13.18 6.54 12.24
CA ARG A 304 -13.23 5.19 12.79
C ARG A 304 -14.32 4.41 12.04
N VAL A 305 -13.95 3.26 11.49
CA VAL A 305 -14.90 2.37 10.83
C VAL A 305 -15.74 1.68 11.91
N THR A 306 -17.04 1.89 11.84
CA THR A 306 -18.04 1.22 12.69
C THR A 306 -18.74 0.16 11.83
N HIS A 307 -18.71 -1.08 12.30
CA HIS A 307 -19.61 -2.09 11.75
C HIS A 307 -20.94 -1.95 12.48
N PRO A 308 -22.08 -1.90 11.76
CA PRO A 308 -23.36 -2.12 12.43
C PRO A 308 -23.27 -3.47 13.16
N ALA A 309 -23.73 -3.51 14.41
CA ALA A 309 -23.79 -4.77 15.15
C ALA A 309 -24.53 -5.80 14.27
N PRO A 310 -24.07 -7.07 14.20
CA PRO A 310 -24.87 -8.08 13.54
C PRO A 310 -26.25 -8.06 14.20
N THR A 311 -27.28 -7.74 13.42
CA THR A 311 -28.66 -7.91 13.86
C THR A 311 -28.77 -9.38 14.24
N GLY A 312 -28.91 -9.66 15.54
CA GLY A 312 -29.21 -11.00 16.01
C GLY A 312 -30.45 -11.53 15.28
N PRO A 313 -30.65 -12.85 15.20
CA PRO A 313 -31.83 -13.39 14.55
C PRO A 313 -33.06 -12.73 15.16
N GLU A 314 -33.84 -12.02 14.34
CA GLU A 314 -35.16 -11.55 14.74
C GLU A 314 -35.89 -12.78 15.27
N SER A 315 -36.25 -12.75 16.57
CA SER A 315 -37.13 -13.78 17.09
C SER A 315 -38.45 -13.62 16.34
N LEU A 316 -38.69 -14.51 15.39
CA LEU A 316 -40.02 -14.71 14.82
C LEU A 316 -40.90 -15.19 15.97
N THR A 317 -41.51 -14.26 16.69
CA THR A 317 -42.64 -14.54 17.55
C THR A 317 -43.78 -14.91 16.61
N GLU A 318 -44.11 -16.20 16.57
CA GLU A 318 -45.31 -16.69 15.88
C GLU A 318 -46.54 -16.00 16.48
N PRO A 319 -47.47 -15.51 15.65
CA PRO A 319 -48.72 -14.96 16.14
C PRO A 319 -49.61 -16.09 16.68
N THR A 320 -50.06 -15.92 17.92
CA THR A 320 -51.08 -16.73 18.61
C THR A 320 -52.45 -16.61 17.97
#